data_AF-A0A2V9KBN0-F1
#
_entry.id   AF-A0A2V9KBN0-F1
#
_cell.length_a   1.000
_cell.length_b   1.000
_cell.length_c   1.000
_cell.angle_alpha   90.00
_cell.angle_beta   90.00
_cell.angle_gamma   90.00
#
_symmetry.space_group_name_H-M   'P 1'
#
loop_
_entity.id
_entity.type
_entity.pdbx_description
1 polymer ?
#
loop_
_entity_poly.entity_id
_entity_poly.type
_entity_poly.pdbx_seq_one_letter_code
_entity_poly.pdbx_strand_id
1 'polypeptide(L)' 'MGPRSQPSAATRVIAALLAAIWIGGGLLALAVGAVRGGWLLLIAGAAAVWYGLVWVRVAREGRQLRWPEGLLPWRRS' A
#
# COMPACT_ATOMS: atom_id res chain seq x y z
N MET A 1 13.25 16.90 -24.88
CA MET A 1 13.23 16.50 -23.45
C MET A 1 11.99 17.10 -22.82
N GLY A 2 10.94 16.30 -22.61
CA GLY A 2 9.70 16.80 -22.00
C GLY A 2 9.90 17.22 -20.54
N PRO A 3 9.11 18.18 -20.03
CA PRO A 3 9.18 18.59 -18.64
C PRO A 3 8.95 17.36 -17.75
N ARG A 4 9.96 17.00 -16.96
CA ARG A 4 9.84 15.95 -15.96
C ARG A 4 8.81 16.44 -14.95
N SER A 5 7.60 15.90 -15.00
CA SER A 5 6.55 16.20 -14.06
C SER A 5 7.10 15.93 -12.66
N GLN A 6 7.33 16.97 -11.87
CA GLN A 6 7.62 16.80 -10.45
C GLN A 6 6.52 15.92 -9.87
N PRO A 7 6.84 14.95 -9.00
CA PRO A 7 5.82 14.10 -8.41
C PRO A 7 4.82 14.97 -7.69
N SER A 8 3.64 15.11 -8.30
CA SER A 8 2.70 16.16 -7.98
C SER A 8 2.09 15.87 -6.61
N ALA A 9 1.67 16.90 -5.90
CA ALA A 9 0.89 16.74 -4.66
C ALA A 9 -0.29 15.77 -4.88
N ALA A 10 -0.87 15.75 -6.09
CA ALA A 10 -1.91 14.81 -6.48
C ALA A 10 -1.45 13.34 -6.42
N THR A 11 -0.24 12.99 -6.87
CA THR A 11 0.29 11.61 -6.75
C THR A 11 0.37 11.17 -5.28
N ARG A 12 0.79 12.08 -4.38
CA ARG A 12 0.86 11.78 -2.94
C ARG A 12 -0.53 11.58 -2.34
N VAL A 13 -1.49 12.42 -2.73
CA VAL A 13 -2.89 12.31 -2.28
C VAL A 13 -3.53 11.01 -2.77
N ILE A 14 -3.38 10.69 -4.05
CA ILE A 14 -3.90 9.44 -4.63
C ILE A 14 -3.28 8.23 -3.92
N ALA A 15 -1.96 8.23 -3.73
CA ALA A 15 -1.27 7.16 -3.03
C ALA A 15 -1.74 7.01 -1.56
N ALA A 16 -1.97 8.13 -0.86
CA ALA A 16 -2.48 8.11 0.50
C ALA A 16 -3.92 7.58 0.58
N LEU A 17 -4.79 7.96 -0.35
CA LEU A 17 -6.16 7.46 -0.43
C LEU A 17 -6.17 5.96 -0.72
N LEU A 18 -5.35 5.51 -1.68
CA LEU A 18 -5.26 4.10 -2.03
C LEU A 18 -4.72 3.28 -0.85
N ALA A 19 -3.70 3.80 -0.15
CA ALA A 19 -3.19 3.17 1.07
C ALA A 19 -4.28 3.01 2.14
N ALA A 20 -5.08 4.05 2.37
CA ALA A 20 -6.17 4.01 3.35
C ALA A 20 -7.23 2.97 3.00
N ILE A 21 -7.59 2.87 1.71
CA ILE A 21 -8.55 1.87 1.22
C ILE A 21 -8.01 0.45 1.43
N TRP A 22 -6.76 0.20 1.05
CA TRP A 22 -6.13 -1.12 1.16
C TRP A 22 -5.91 -1.55 2.61
N ILE A 23 -5.45 -0.64 3.47
CA ILE A 23 -5.27 -0.91 4.91
C ILE A 23 -6.63 -1.12 5.58
N GLY A 24 -7.59 -0.23 5.36
CA GLY A 24 -8.91 -0.32 5.96
C GLY A 24 -9.67 -1.59 5.53
N GLY A 25 -9.71 -1.86 4.22
CA GLY A 25 -10.33 -3.07 3.68
C GLY A 25 -9.61 -4.35 4.13
N GLY A 26 -8.27 -4.33 4.17
CA GLY A 26 -7.46 -5.45 4.62
C GLY A 26 -7.68 -5.77 6.11
N LEU A 27 -7.70 -4.77 6.98
CA LEU A 27 -8.00 -4.94 8.41
C LEU A 27 -9.41 -5.48 8.64
N LEU A 28 -10.41 -5.00 7.87
CA LEU A 28 -11.76 -5.52 7.95
C LEU A 28 -11.83 -6.99 7.50
N ALA A 29 -11.16 -7.34 6.41
CA ALA A 29 -11.06 -8.72 5.93
C ALA A 29 -10.37 -9.64 6.96
N LEU A 30 -9.32 -9.15 7.62
CA LEU A 30 -8.66 -9.86 8.73
C LEU A 30 -9.62 -10.10 9.89
N ALA A 31 -10.34 -9.06 10.32
CA ALA A 31 -11.31 -9.17 11.42
C ALA A 31 -12.43 -10.17 11.10
N VAL A 32 -13.02 -10.08 9.91
CA VAL A 32 -14.08 -10.99 9.46
C VAL A 32 -13.54 -12.42 9.30
N GLY A 33 -12.34 -12.58 8.72
CA GLY A 33 -11.69 -13.88 8.56
C GLY A 33 -11.39 -14.54 9.91
N ALA A 34 -10.94 -13.77 10.90
CA ALA A 34 -10.66 -14.28 12.24
C ALA A 34 -11.95 -14.70 12.96
N VAL A 35 -13.02 -13.92 12.85
CA VAL A 35 -14.31 -14.21 13.50
C VAL A 35 -15.03 -15.37 12.83
N ARG A 36 -14.98 -15.47 11.49
CA ARG A 36 -15.73 -16.46 10.71
C ARG A 36 -14.91 -17.70 10.31
N GLY A 37 -13.65 -17.80 10.73
CA GLY A 37 -12.74 -18.91 10.37
C GLY A 37 -12.35 -18.94 8.89
N GLY A 38 -12.45 -17.81 8.19
CA GLY A 38 -12.17 -17.70 6.76
C GLY A 38 -10.69 -17.49 6.46
N TRP A 39 -9.93 -18.58 6.29
CA TRP A 39 -8.51 -18.52 5.95
C TRP A 39 -8.19 -17.69 4.71
N LEU A 40 -9.03 -17.75 3.68
CA LEU A 40 -8.88 -16.92 2.48
C LEU A 40 -8.98 -15.42 2.78
N LEU A 41 -9.91 -15.02 3.65
CA LEU A 41 -10.06 -13.62 4.06
C LEU A 41 -8.87 -13.15 4.90
N LEU A 42 -8.27 -14.04 5.69
CA LEU A 42 -7.06 -13.73 6.45
C LEU A 42 -5.88 -13.47 5.50
N ILE A 43 -5.66 -14.34 4.52
CA ILE A 43 -4.58 -14.18 3.53
C ILE A 43 -4.81 -12.94 2.68
N ALA A 44 -6.03 -12.75 2.16
CA ALA A 44 -6.38 -11.58 1.37
C ALA A 44 -6.25 -10.28 2.18
N GLY A 45 -6.68 -10.30 3.44
CA GLY A 45 -6.56 -9.16 4.35
C GLY A 45 -5.11 -8.81 4.64
N ALA A 46 -4.26 -9.80 4.92
CA ALA A 46 -2.82 -9.59 5.12
C ALA A 46 -2.14 -9.02 3.86
N ALA A 47 -2.46 -9.57 2.67
CA ALA A 47 -1.94 -9.08 1.40
C ALA A 47 -2.42 -7.65 1.07
N ALA A 48 -3.68 -7.33 1.40
CA ALA A 48 -4.25 -6.00 1.25
C ALA A 48 -3.54 -4.98 2.15
N VAL A 49 -3.34 -5.30 3.44
CA VAL A 49 -2.59 -4.45 4.37
C VAL A 49 -1.16 -4.25 3.89
N TRP A 50 -0.50 -5.31 3.46
CA TRP A 50 0.85 -5.26 2.88
C TRP A 50 0.92 -4.29 1.70
N TYR A 51 0.00 -4.44 0.75
CA TYR A 51 -0.05 -3.59 -0.44
C TYR A 51 -0.34 -2.13 -0.07
N GLY A 52 -1.23 -1.89 0.90
CA GLY A 52 -1.50 -0.55 1.41
C GLY A 52 -0.26 0.11 2.03
N LEU A 53 0.60 -0.62 2.74
CA LEU A 53 1.86 -0.10 3.28
C LEU A 53 2.84 0.33 2.17
N VAL A 54 2.90 -0.38 1.05
CA VAL A 54 3.67 0.04 -0.13
C VAL A 54 3.18 1.41 -0.63
N TRP A 55 1.87 1.61 -0.69
CA TRP A 55 1.28 2.90 -1.08
C TRP A 55 1.54 4.03 -0.07
N VAL A 56 1.57 3.75 1.24
CA VAL A 56 2.00 4.74 2.25
C VAL A 56 3.43 5.21 1.96
N ARG A 57 4.32 4.29 1.57
CA ARG A 57 5.70 4.61 1.26
C ARG A 57 5.81 5.46 -0.02
N VAL A 58 5.05 5.13 -1.07
CA VAL A 58 4.94 5.96 -2.29
C VAL A 58 4.43 7.36 -1.95
N ALA A 59 3.41 7.47 -1.09
CA ALA A 59 2.85 8.75 -0.67
C ALA A 59 3.87 9.60 0.11
N ARG A 60 4.66 8.97 0.99
CA ARG A 60 5.70 9.62 1.80
C ARG A 60 6.92 10.06 0.98
N GLU A 61 7.45 9.16 0.16
CA GLU A 61 8.67 9.43 -0.60
C GLU A 61 8.39 10.34 -1.81
N GLY A 62 7.12 10.45 -2.23
CA GLY A 62 6.74 11.22 -3.40
C GLY A 62 7.51 10.79 -4.63
N ARG A 63 7.98 9.54 -4.71
CA ARG A 63 8.61 8.96 -5.88
C ARG A 63 8.02 7.59 -6.08
N GLN A 64 7.80 7.23 -7.34
CA GLN A 64 7.38 5.89 -7.73
C GLN A 64 8.54 4.95 -7.35
N LEU A 65 8.35 4.12 -6.32
CA LEU A 65 9.33 3.12 -5.91
C LEU A 65 9.70 2.28 -7.14
N ARG A 66 10.99 2.22 -7.49
CA ARG A 66 11.41 1.33 -8.58
C ARG A 66 11.17 -0.09 -8.07
N TRP A 67 10.82 -0.97 -8.99
CA TRP A 67 10.33 -2.32 -8.73
C TRP A 67 11.11 -3.12 -7.65
N PRO A 68 12.44 -2.96 -7.46
CA PRO A 68 13.15 -3.65 -6.37
C PRO A 68 12.78 -3.18 -4.96
N GLU A 69 12.43 -1.91 -4.76
CA GLU A 69 12.24 -1.32 -3.42
C GLU A 69 10.85 -1.60 -2.82
N GLY A 70 9.85 -1.91 -3.65
CA GLY A 70 8.50 -2.23 -3.20
C GLY A 70 8.35 -3.60 -2.56
N LEU A 71 9.23 -4.56 -2.88
CA LEU A 71 9.17 -5.94 -2.37
C LEU A 71 9.81 -6.11 -0.99
N LEU A 72 10.68 -5.19 -0.58
CA LEU A 72 11.42 -5.25 0.68
C LEU A 72 11.29 -3.93 1.46
N PRO A 73 10.15 -3.66 2.11
CA PRO A 73 9.98 -2.46 2.91
C PRO A 73 10.98 -2.38 4.08
N TRP A 74 11.56 -3.52 4.50
CA TRP A 74 12.47 -3.64 5.65
C TRP A 74 13.95 -3.45 5.31
N ARG A 75 14.33 -3.46 4.03
CA ARG A 75 15.74 -3.31 3.65
C ARG A 75 16.11 -1.84 3.79
N ARG A 76 16.57 -1.48 5.00
CA ARG A 76 17.14 -0.17 5.29
C ARG A 76 18.32 0.06 4.34
N SER A 77 18.29 1.22 3.68
CA SER A 77 19.43 1.86 3.04
C SER A 77 20.53 2.15 4.05
#